data_AF-A0A9Q3BL68-F1
#
_entry.id   AF-A0A9Q3BL68-F1
#
_cell.length_a   1.000
_cell.length_b   1.000
_cell.length_c   1.000
_cell.angle_alpha   90.00
_cell.angle_beta   90.00
_cell.angle_gamma   90.00
#
_symmetry.space_group_name_H-M   'P 1'
#
loop_
_entity.id
_entity.type
_entity.pdbx_description
1 polymer ?
#
loop_
_entity_poly.entity_id
_entity_poly.type
_entity_poly.pdbx_seq_one_letter_code
_entity_poly.pdbx_strand_id
1 'polypeptide(L)'
;MLEKGLNPRLPEDTLRKDLIKIHPTASSFEIILDKVKHHAKQSMNVSFYRAKQKWDKSHKVPDFKVGDLVLVSTLNFNNIKGSKKLKDFYVGPFVIVALHGTN
;
A
#
# COMPACT_ATOMS: atom_id res chain seq x y z
N MET A 1 -3.92 11.31 5.22
CA MET A 1 -3.24 10.65 4.07
C MET A 1 -3.25 9.16 4.34
N LEU A 2 -3.63 8.34 3.35
CA LEU A 2 -3.71 6.88 3.51
C LEU A 2 -2.29 6.33 3.69
N GLU A 3 -1.89 6.03 4.93
CA GLU A 3 -0.64 5.31 5.22
C GLU A 3 -0.79 3.84 4.84
N LYS A 4 -0.84 3.53 3.55
CA LYS A 4 -0.82 2.15 3.05
C LYS A 4 0.30 2.00 2.04
N GLY A 5 1.52 1.96 2.55
CA GLY A 5 2.73 1.65 1.79
C GLY A 5 3.99 2.08 2.53
N LEU A 6 4.99 1.20 2.59
CA LEU A 6 6.34 1.58 3.01
C LEU A 6 6.99 2.33 1.84
N ASN A 7 7.30 3.61 2.03
CA ASN A 7 8.18 4.31 1.11
C ASN A 7 9.61 3.80 1.35
N PRO A 8 10.25 3.13 0.38
CA PRO A 8 11.64 2.73 0.55
C PRO A 8 12.49 3.99 0.73
N ARG A 9 13.36 3.98 1.74
CA ARG A 9 14.33 5.06 1.95
C ARG A 9 15.29 5.08 0.75
N LEU A 10 15.49 6.25 0.17
CA LEU A 10 16.51 6.42 -0.86
C LEU A 10 17.88 6.51 -0.18
N PRO A 11 18.96 6.11 -0.87
CA PRO A 11 20.32 6.25 -0.32
C PRO A 11 20.63 7.67 0.17
N GLU A 12 20.06 8.70 -0.45
CA GLU A 12 20.23 10.10 -0.03
C GLU A 12 19.59 10.41 1.32
N ASP A 13 18.50 9.74 1.67
CA ASP A 13 17.81 9.95 2.95
C ASP A 13 18.70 9.48 4.13
N THR A 14 19.68 8.63 3.85
CA THR A 14 20.66 8.14 4.82
C THR A 14 21.99 8.90 4.82
N LEU A 15 22.25 9.70 3.79
CA LEU A 15 23.52 10.41 3.64
C LEU A 15 23.45 11.81 4.25
N ARG A 16 24.47 12.18 5.04
CA ARG A 16 24.61 13.56 5.53
C ARG A 16 25.06 14.46 4.37
N LYS A 17 24.19 15.39 3.97
CA LYS A 17 24.40 16.33 2.86
C LYS A 17 25.67 17.18 3.03
N ASP A 18 26.04 17.45 4.28
CA ASP A 18 27.14 18.36 4.62
C ASP A 18 28.55 17.74 4.45
N LEU A 19 28.64 16.44 4.20
CA LEU A 19 29.90 15.68 4.18
C LEU A 19 30.34 15.21 2.79
N ILE A 20 29.50 15.35 1.76
CA ILE A 20 29.81 14.82 0.42
C ILE A 20 30.43 15.93 -0.43
N LYS A 21 31.76 16.06 -0.39
CA LYS A 21 32.51 16.83 -1.39
C LYS A 21 32.90 15.89 -2.53
N ILE A 22 32.24 16.03 -3.67
CA ILE A 22 32.52 15.21 -4.85
C ILE A 22 33.80 15.73 -5.50
N HIS A 23 34.75 14.84 -5.76
CA HIS A 23 35.98 15.18 -6.46
C HIS A 23 35.66 15.54 -7.93
N PRO A 24 36.29 16.54 -8.55
CA PRO A 24 35.98 16.98 -9.91
C PRO A 24 36.03 15.85 -10.96
N THR A 25 36.89 14.85 -10.78
CA THR A 25 36.96 13.65 -11.63
C THR A 25 35.68 12.80 -11.62
N ALA A 26 34.88 12.88 -10.57
CA ALA A 26 33.62 12.16 -10.41
C ALA A 26 32.38 13.00 -10.78
N SER A 27 32.56 14.23 -11.25
CA SER A 27 31.45 15.14 -11.60
C SER A 27 30.54 14.60 -12.70
N SER A 28 31.09 13.83 -13.66
CA SER A 28 30.29 13.16 -14.68
C SER A 28 29.36 12.08 -14.09
N PHE A 29 29.80 11.37 -13.06
CA PHE A 29 28.98 10.38 -12.36
C PHE A 29 27.86 11.01 -11.54
N GLU A 30 28.10 12.18 -10.95
CA GLU A 30 27.09 12.95 -10.22
C GLU A 30 25.89 13.28 -11.12
N ILE A 31 26.14 13.83 -12.31
CA ILE A 31 25.09 14.18 -13.27
C ILE A 31 24.26 12.96 -13.67
N ILE A 32 24.93 11.81 -13.88
CA ILE A 32 24.25 10.56 -14.23
C ILE A 32 23.40 10.07 -13.05
N LEU A 33 23.95 10.09 -11.84
CA LEU A 33 23.23 9.70 -10.63
C LEU A 33 22.00 10.57 -10.41
N ASP A 34 22.11 11.89 -10.59
CA ASP A 34 20.98 12.80 -10.41
C ASP A 34 19.86 12.55 -11.42
N LYS A 35 20.20 12.26 -12.68
CA LYS A 35 19.21 11.84 -13.68
C LYS A 35 18.51 10.53 -13.29
N VAL A 36 19.28 9.53 -12.85
CA VAL A 36 18.73 8.23 -12.42
C VAL A 36 17.83 8.39 -11.20
N LYS A 37 18.23 9.20 -10.22
CA LYS A 37 17.42 9.50 -9.03
C LYS A 37 16.12 10.21 -9.39
N HIS A 38 16.19 11.22 -10.27
CA HIS A 38 15.01 11.93 -10.73
C HIS A 38 14.01 10.97 -11.38
N HIS A 39 14.52 10.09 -12.26
CA HIS A 39 13.72 9.06 -12.92
C HIS A 39 13.13 8.04 -11.92
N ALA A 40 13.91 7.59 -10.93
CA ALA A 40 13.44 6.68 -9.89
C ALA A 40 12.29 7.30 -9.07
N LYS A 41 12.45 8.58 -8.65
CA LYS A 41 11.41 9.32 -7.93
C LYS A 41 10.13 9.47 -8.75
N GLN A 42 10.25 9.79 -10.03
CA GLN A 42 9.11 9.85 -10.95
C GLN A 42 8.41 8.50 -11.07
N SER A 43 9.18 7.41 -11.23
CA SER A 43 8.66 6.05 -11.35
C SER A 43 7.89 5.61 -10.10
N MET A 44 8.40 5.96 -8.91
CA MET A 44 7.71 5.73 -7.64
C MET A 44 6.38 6.49 -7.60
N ASN A 45 6.39 7.79 -7.90
CA ASN A 45 5.17 8.61 -7.91
C ASN A 45 4.10 8.08 -8.87
N VAL A 46 4.50 7.69 -10.08
CA VAL A 46 3.59 7.08 -11.06
C VAL A 46 2.99 5.78 -10.53
N SER A 47 3.80 4.95 -9.88
CA SER A 47 3.36 3.68 -9.30
C SER A 47 2.36 3.90 -8.17
N PHE A 48 2.61 4.85 -7.27
CA PHE A 48 1.69 5.23 -6.20
C PHE A 48 0.37 5.77 -6.76
N TYR A 49 0.45 6.65 -7.75
CA TYR A 49 -0.73 7.21 -8.38
C TYR A 49 -1.59 6.14 -9.03
N ARG A 50 -0.98 5.20 -9.79
CA ARG A 50 -1.69 4.07 -10.40
C ARG A 50 -2.33 3.16 -9.37
N ALA A 51 -1.63 2.86 -8.28
CA ALA A 51 -2.17 2.04 -7.19
C ALA A 51 -3.39 2.71 -6.54
N LYS A 52 -3.30 4.01 -6.25
CA LYS A 52 -4.41 4.81 -5.73
C LYS A 52 -5.60 4.83 -6.69
N GLN A 53 -5.38 5.14 -7.97
CA GLN A 53 -6.45 5.13 -8.97
C GLN A 53 -7.15 3.78 -9.09
N LYS A 54 -6.38 2.68 -9.07
CA LYS A 54 -6.95 1.33 -9.11
C LYS A 54 -7.80 1.04 -7.87
N TRP A 55 -7.30 1.44 -6.70
CA TRP A 55 -8.04 1.34 -5.45
C TRP A 55 -9.33 2.14 -5.53
N ASP A 56 -9.25 3.45 -5.75
CA ASP A 56 -10.41 4.36 -5.83
C ASP A 56 -11.44 3.92 -6.87
N LYS A 57 -11.01 3.31 -8.00
CA LYS A 57 -11.91 2.78 -9.03
C LYS A 57 -12.68 1.54 -8.60
N SER A 58 -12.03 0.61 -7.90
CA SER A 58 -12.61 -0.69 -7.53
C SER A 58 -13.26 -0.68 -6.14
N HIS A 59 -12.83 0.24 -5.27
CA HIS A 59 -13.24 0.27 -3.89
C HIS A 59 -14.59 0.95 -3.76
N LYS A 60 -15.59 0.17 -3.34
CA LYS A 60 -16.89 0.69 -2.93
C LYS A 60 -16.91 0.68 -1.42
N VAL A 61 -17.11 1.85 -0.82
CA VAL A 61 -17.38 1.96 0.60
C VAL A 61 -18.72 1.30 0.89
N PRO A 62 -18.78 0.24 1.71
CA PRO A 62 -20.04 -0.38 2.06
C PRO A 62 -20.78 0.47 3.11
N ASP A 63 -22.09 0.67 2.91
CA ASP A 63 -22.96 1.40 3.84
C ASP A 63 -23.55 0.44 4.89
N PHE A 64 -22.71 0.00 5.83
CA PHE A 64 -23.10 -0.88 6.92
C PHE A 64 -23.63 -0.10 8.12
N LYS A 65 -24.70 -0.59 8.76
CA LYS A 65 -25.28 -0.01 9.98
C LYS A 65 -25.19 -0.96 11.16
N VAL A 66 -25.15 -0.39 12.36
CA VAL A 66 -25.27 -1.17 13.60
C VAL A 66 -26.63 -1.85 13.62
N GLY A 67 -26.65 -3.15 13.90
CA GLY A 67 -27.85 -3.99 13.85
C GLY A 67 -28.01 -4.79 12.55
N ASP A 68 -27.27 -4.46 11.49
CA ASP A 68 -27.35 -5.22 10.23
C ASP A 68 -26.79 -6.64 10.41
N LEU A 69 -27.44 -7.61 9.75
CA LEU A 69 -26.98 -8.98 9.65
C LEU A 69 -26.05 -9.14 8.45
N VAL A 70 -24.79 -9.47 8.71
CA VAL A 70 -23.76 -9.61 7.68
C VAL A 70 -23.14 -11.00 7.67
N LEU A 71 -22.65 -11.38 6.49
CA LEU A 71 -21.89 -12.60 6.28
C LEU A 71 -20.40 -12.26 6.17
N VAL A 72 -19.56 -13.06 6.81
CA VAL A 72 -18.10 -12.88 6.77
C VAL A 72 -17.50 -13.81 5.73
N SER A 73 -16.76 -13.25 4.77
CA SER A 73 -16.07 -14.05 3.75
C SER A 73 -14.91 -14.84 4.36
N THR A 74 -14.86 -16.13 4.06
CA THR A 74 -13.82 -17.02 4.59
C THR A 74 -12.59 -17.13 3.68
N LEU A 75 -12.55 -16.36 2.59
CA LEU A 75 -11.57 -16.50 1.51
C LEU A 75 -10.12 -16.31 2.00
N ASN A 76 -9.92 -15.45 3.00
CA ASN A 76 -8.61 -15.16 3.61
C ASN A 76 -8.40 -15.82 4.98
N PHE A 77 -9.27 -16.73 5.41
CA PHE A 77 -9.14 -17.38 6.72
C PHE A 77 -8.17 -18.57 6.64
N ASN A 78 -6.95 -18.37 7.12
CA ASN A 78 -5.89 -19.38 7.16
C ASN A 78 -6.05 -20.39 8.31
N ASN A 79 -6.91 -20.09 9.28
CA ASN A 79 -7.10 -20.91 10.49
C ASN A 79 -8.16 -22.01 10.34
N ILE A 80 -8.87 -22.05 9.21
CA ILE A 80 -9.87 -23.09 8.94
C ILE A 80 -9.19 -24.21 8.15
N LYS A 81 -9.02 -25.37 8.79
CA LYS A 81 -8.48 -26.58 8.18
C LYS A 81 -9.51 -27.23 7.24
N GLY A 82 -9.06 -27.74 6.09
CA GLY A 82 -9.92 -28.47 5.14
C GLY A 82 -9.62 -28.16 3.67
N SER A 83 -10.28 -28.89 2.77
CA SER A 83 -10.22 -28.64 1.33
C SER A 83 -10.87 -27.30 0.99
N LYS A 84 -10.16 -26.44 0.24
CA LYS A 84 -10.69 -25.14 -0.23
C LYS A 84 -12.03 -25.28 -0.99
N LYS A 85 -12.26 -26.42 -1.64
CA LYS A 85 -13.48 -26.68 -2.44
C LYS A 85 -14.72 -27.01 -1.59
N LEU A 86 -14.51 -27.47 -0.35
CA LEU A 86 -15.57 -27.86 0.57
C LEU A 86 -15.82 -26.79 1.64
N LYS A 87 -15.11 -25.67 1.56
CA LYS A 87 -15.21 -24.58 2.51
C LYS A 87 -16.31 -23.63 2.06
N ASP A 88 -17.25 -23.33 2.95
CA ASP A 88 -18.25 -22.31 2.69
C ASP A 88 -17.57 -20.97 2.46
N PHE A 89 -17.95 -20.29 1.37
CA PHE A 89 -17.41 -18.99 1.01
C PHE A 89 -17.73 -17.90 2.04
N TYR A 90 -18.80 -18.11 2.83
CA TYR A 90 -19.34 -17.17 3.79
C TYR A 90 -19.79 -17.89 5.06
N VAL A 91 -19.62 -17.24 6.22
CA VAL A 91 -20.11 -17.72 7.52
C VAL A 91 -20.96 -16.63 8.18
N GLY A 92 -22.03 -17.02 8.84
CA GLY A 92 -22.94 -16.12 9.56
C GLY A 92 -24.40 -16.58 9.49
N PRO A 93 -25.37 -15.70 9.79
CA PRO A 93 -25.23 -14.24 9.90
C PRO A 93 -24.73 -13.76 11.27
N PHE A 94 -23.98 -12.66 11.27
CA PHE A 94 -23.54 -11.94 12.47
C PHE A 94 -24.14 -10.55 12.50
N VAL A 95 -24.47 -10.05 13.71
CA VAL A 95 -24.97 -8.68 13.90
C VAL A 95 -23.80 -7.73 14.04
N ILE A 96 -23.83 -6.61 13.33
CA ILE A 96 -22.87 -5.51 13.56
C ILE A 96 -23.21 -4.82 14.89
N VAL A 97 -22.28 -4.88 15.84
CA VAL A 97 -22.46 -4.29 17.18
C VAL A 97 -21.93 -2.84 17.24
N ALA A 98 -20.88 -2.53 16.50
CA ALA A 98 -20.26 -1.21 16.48
C ALA A 98 -19.53 -0.98 15.14
N LEU A 99 -19.42 0.29 14.74
CA LEU A 99 -18.64 0.74 13.59
C LEU A 99 -17.35 1.41 14.08
N HIS A 100 -16.21 1.13 13.44
CA HIS A 100 -14.92 1.73 13.77
C HIS A 100 -14.30 2.41 12.55
N GLY A 101 -13.99 3.71 12.68
CA GLY A 101 -13.46 4.54 11.60
C GLY A 101 -14.54 5.12 10.69
N THR A 102 -14.12 5.93 9.71
CA THR A 102 -14.99 6.25 8.57
C THR A 102 -15.01 5.02 7.65
N ASN A 103 -16.19 4.44 7.43
CA ASN A 103 -16.39 3.34 6.49
C ASN A 103 -15.77 3.67 5.12
#